data_AF-A0A4Z0N2Z9-F1
#
_entry.id   AF-A0A4Z0N2Z9-F1
#
_cell.length_a   1.000
_cell.length_b   1.000
_cell.length_c   1.000
_cell.angle_alpha   90.00
_cell.angle_beta   90.00
_cell.angle_gamma   90.00
#
_symmetry.space_group_name_H-M   'P 1'
#
loop_
_entity.id
_entity.type
_entity.pdbx_description
1 polymer ?
#
loop_
_entity_poly.entity_id
_entity_poly.type
_entity_poly.pdbx_seq_one_letter_code
_entity_poly.pdbx_strand_id
1 'polypeptide(L)' 'MGLYCGIDWATDHHDVAIIDSDGHVVARGRVSNDAPGFSALLTLLAEAGDSAADPIPVGIEIDHGLWMAALRETGRVI' A
#
# COMPACT_ATOMS: atom_id res chain seq x y z
N MET A 1 7.42 -12.31 10.60
CA MET A 1 7.81 -10.93 10.94
C MET A 1 6.81 -10.05 10.22
N GLY A 2 6.13 -9.13 10.92
CA GLY A 2 5.08 -8.31 10.28
C GLY A 2 5.67 -7.29 9.32
N LEU A 3 5.04 -7.12 8.16
CA LEU A 3 5.31 -6.03 7.23
C LEU A 3 4.23 -4.97 7.35
N TYR A 4 4.56 -3.72 7.04
CA TYR A 4 3.64 -2.58 7.06
C TYR A 4 3.85 -1.72 5.83
N CYS A 5 2.77 -1.25 5.23
CA CYS A 5 2.82 -0.35 4.08
C CYS A 5 2.39 1.06 4.48
N GLY A 6 3.18 2.06 4.16
CA GLY A 6 2.83 3.47 4.26
C GLY A 6 2.62 4.07 2.86
N ILE A 7 1.56 4.86 2.72
CA ILE A 7 1.24 5.59 1.49
C ILE A 7 1.18 7.09 1.82
N ASP A 8 2.14 7.84 1.28
CA ASP A 8 2.19 9.30 1.28
C ASP A 8 1.46 9.83 0.03
N TRP A 9 0.49 10.72 0.24
CA TRP A 9 -0.50 11.09 -0.78
C TRP A 9 -0.15 12.42 -1.45
N ALA A 10 -0.06 12.41 -2.79
CA ALA A 10 -0.10 13.63 -3.59
C ALA A 10 -1.22 13.58 -4.64
N THR A 11 -1.58 14.74 -5.21
CA THR A 11 -2.71 14.85 -6.14
C THR A 11 -2.58 13.91 -7.34
N ASP A 12 -1.38 13.80 -7.90
CA ASP A 12 -1.12 13.07 -9.16
C ASP A 12 -0.39 11.73 -8.95
N HIS A 13 0.21 11.52 -7.78
CA HIS A 13 0.99 10.32 -7.47
C HIS A 13 1.01 10.05 -5.97
N HIS A 14 1.40 8.83 -5.61
CA HIS A 14 1.61 8.43 -4.22
C HIS A 14 3.01 7.85 -4.07
N ASP A 15 3.68 8.20 -2.99
CA ASP A 15 4.91 7.54 -2.58
C ASP A 15 4.57 6.41 -1.60
N VAL A 16 5.11 5.23 -1.85
CA VAL A 16 4.79 4.01 -1.12
C VAL A 16 6.07 3.41 -0.54
N ALA A 17 6.00 2.96 0.71
CA ALA A 17 7.07 2.22 1.35
C ALA A 17 6.52 1.03 2.14
N ILE A 18 7.16 -0.12 1.99
CA ILE A 18 6.92 -1.31 2.82
C ILE A 18 8.09 -1.43 3.78
N ILE A 19 7.80 -1.52 5.07
CA ILE A 19 8.78 -1.67 6.14
C ILE A 19 8.59 -2.97 6.92
N ASP A 20 9.67 -3.49 7.49
CA ASP A 20 9.59 -4.52 8.51
C ASP A 20 9.28 -3.94 9.90
N SER A 21 9.15 -4.82 10.90
CA SER A 21 8.87 -4.44 12.29
C SER A 21 9.99 -3.64 12.96
N ASP A 22 11.21 -3.66 12.41
CA ASP A 22 12.36 -2.90 12.91
C ASP A 22 12.46 -1.53 12.20
N GLY A 23 11.58 -1.25 11.24
CA GLY A 23 11.52 -0.01 10.48
C GLY A 23 12.43 0.01 9.25
N HIS A 24 13.02 -1.11 8.84
CA HIS A 24 13.82 -1.16 7.61
C HIS A 24 12.92 -1.19 6.38
N VAL A 25 13.28 -0.39 5.37
CA VAL A 25 12.59 -0.39 4.08
C VAL A 25 12.89 -1.68 3.32
N VAL A 26 11.85 -2.48 3.11
CA VAL A 26 11.87 -3.71 2.30
C VAL A 26 11.65 -3.39 0.83
N ALA A 27 10.71 -2.50 0.54
CA ALA A 27 10.40 -2.05 -0.81
C ALA A 27 9.90 -0.60 -0.79
N ARG A 28 10.06 0.13 -1.89
CA ARG A 28 9.48 1.47 -2.07
C ARG A 28 9.22 1.75 -3.54
N GLY A 29 8.28 2.64 -3.81
CA GLY A 29 7.96 3.04 -5.16
C GLY A 29 7.15 4.33 -5.21
N ARG A 30 7.00 4.86 -6.42
CA ARG A 30 6.09 5.95 -6.73
C ARG A 30 5.11 5.47 -7.79
N VAL A 31 3.83 5.71 -7.54
CA VAL A 31 2.72 5.21 -8.38
C VAL A 31 1.78 6.36 -8.72
N SER A 32 1.18 6.34 -9.90
CA SER A 32 0.21 7.36 -10.34
C SER A 32 -1.11 7.26 -9.57
N ASN A 33 -1.83 8.37 -9.42
CA ASN A 33 -3.16 8.38 -8.80
C ASN A 33 -4.27 7.93 -9.77
N ASP A 34 -4.16 6.70 -10.27
CA ASP A 34 -5.08 6.10 -11.24
C ASP A 34 -5.12 4.57 -11.11
N ALA A 35 -5.85 3.89 -12.00
CA ALA A 35 -5.97 2.43 -11.97
C ALA A 35 -4.63 1.69 -12.25
N PRO A 36 -3.80 2.11 -13.23
CA PRO A 36 -2.45 1.57 -13.39
C PRO A 36 -1.59 1.70 -12.12
N GLY A 37 -1.61 2.86 -11.45
CA GLY A 37 -0.87 3.04 -10.21
C GLY A 37 -1.38 2.16 -9.08
N PHE A 38 -2.70 1.94 -8.99
CA PHE A 38 -3.27 1.03 -7.99
C PHE A 38 -2.85 -0.41 -8.24
N SER A 39 -2.86 -0.83 -9.51
CA SER A 39 -2.33 -2.13 -9.92
C SER A 39 -0.85 -2.27 -9.54
N ALA A 40 -0.04 -1.23 -9.74
CA ALA A 40 1.36 -1.23 -9.35
C ALA A 40 1.57 -1.33 -7.83
N LEU A 41 0.72 -0.69 -7.02
CA LEU A 41 0.71 -0.86 -5.57
C LEU A 41 0.43 -2.32 -5.19
N LEU A 42 -0.59 -2.94 -5.78
CA LEU A 42 -0.93 -4.35 -5.51
C LEU A 42 0.21 -5.30 -5.92
N THR A 43 0.89 -5.03 -7.03
CA THR A 43 2.09 -5.78 -7.44
C THR A 43 3.21 -5.64 -6.42
N LEU A 44 3.51 -4.42 -5.96
CA LEU A 44 4.55 -4.18 -4.96
C LEU A 44 4.27 -4.92 -3.64
N LEU A 45 3.00 -4.91 -3.21
CA LEU A 45 2.54 -5.65 -2.03
C LEU A 45 2.72 -7.16 -2.23
N ALA A 46 2.26 -7.71 -3.34
CA ALA A 46 2.39 -9.15 -3.64
C ALA A 46 3.85 -9.60 -3.71
N GLU A 47 4.73 -8.81 -4.32
CA GLU A 47 6.18 -9.08 -4.38
C GLU A 47 6.84 -9.08 -3.00
N ALA A 48 6.34 -8.26 -2.07
CA ALA A 48 6.79 -8.24 -0.67
C ALA A 48 6.22 -9.40 0.17
N GLY A 49 5.23 -10.12 -0.34
CA GLY A 49 4.60 -11.27 0.33
C GLY A 49 3.16 -11.05 0.79
N ASP A 50 2.49 -9.98 0.37
CA ASP A 50 1.05 -9.75 0.63
C ASP A 50 0.21 -10.91 0.08
N SER A 51 -0.75 -11.37 0.87
CA SER A 51 -1.71 -12.39 0.43
C SER A 51 -3.06 -12.20 1.10
N ALA A 52 -4.11 -12.85 0.58
CA ALA A 52 -5.43 -12.81 1.21
C ALA A 52 -5.48 -13.46 2.61
N ALA A 53 -4.52 -14.36 2.92
CA ALA A 53 -4.43 -15.03 4.21
C ALA A 53 -3.64 -14.21 5.25
N ASP A 54 -2.72 -13.38 4.78
CA ASP A 54 -1.87 -12.51 5.60
C ASP A 54 -1.70 -11.16 4.88
N PRO A 55 -2.72 -10.28 4.92
CA PRO A 55 -2.67 -9.01 4.22
C PRO A 55 -1.81 -8.01 4.99
N ILE A 56 -0.89 -7.34 4.27
CA ILE A 56 -0.06 -6.26 4.79
C ILE A 56 -0.97 -5.08 5.15
N PRO A 57 -0.96 -4.63 6.42
CA PRO A 57 -1.67 -3.41 6.85
C PRO A 57 -1.15 -2.19 6.11
N VAL A 58 -2.06 -1.26 5.77
CA VAL A 58 -1.73 -0.04 5.02
C VAL A 58 -2.13 1.18 5.82
N GLY A 59 -1.15 2.03 6.17
CA GLY A 59 -1.40 3.39 6.64
C GLY A 59 -1.45 4.38 5.47
N ILE A 60 -2.50 5.19 5.40
CA ILE A 60 -2.71 6.21 4.36
C ILE A 60 -3.17 7.53 4.98
N GLU A 61 -2.67 8.66 4.48
CA GLU A 61 -3.01 9.98 5.03
C GLU A 61 -4.46 10.40 4.77
N ILE A 62 -5.03 9.95 3.65
CA ILE A 62 -6.38 10.33 3.23
C ILE A 62 -7.41 9.23 3.55
N ASP A 63 -8.54 9.64 4.12
CA ASP A 63 -9.63 8.77 4.58
C ASP A 63 -10.77 8.59 3.55
N HIS A 64 -10.60 9.05 2.30
CA HIS A 64 -11.60 8.97 1.24
C HIS A 64 -10.97 8.81 -0.16
N GLY A 65 -11.81 8.62 -1.19
CA GLY A 65 -11.37 8.46 -2.58
C GLY A 65 -11.29 7.00 -3.05
N LEU A 66 -11.02 6.83 -4.34
CA LEU A 66 -11.09 5.54 -5.03
C LEU A 66 -10.15 4.49 -4.42
N TRP A 67 -8.91 4.88 -4.10
CA TRP A 67 -7.92 3.98 -3.53
C TRP A 67 -8.29 3.55 -2.12
N MET A 68 -8.74 4.48 -1.28
CA MET A 68 -9.21 4.16 0.07
C MET A 68 -10.37 3.15 0.00
N ALA A 69 -11.38 3.42 -0.85
CA ALA A 69 -12.50 2.50 -1.06
C ALA A 69 -12.03 1.12 -1.54
N ALA A 70 -11.13 1.07 -2.52
CA ALA A 70 -10.60 -0.19 -3.05
C ALA A 70 -9.76 -0.96 -2.01
N LEU A 71 -8.96 -0.28 -1.19
CA LEU A 71 -8.15 -0.90 -0.14
C LEU A 71 -9.03 -1.51 0.96
N ARG A 72 -10.13 -0.85 1.35
CA ARG A 72 -11.08 -1.39 2.34
C ARG A 72 -11.71 -2.71 1.89
N GLU A 73 -12.01 -2.84 0.60
CA GLU A 73 -12.58 -4.08 0.04
C GLU A 73 -11.60 -5.27 0.06
N THR A 74 -10.30 -5.03 0.30
CA THR A 74 -9.30 -6.12 0.39
C THR A 74 -9.30 -6.83 1.75
N GLY A 75 -10.02 -6.31 2.75
CA GLY A 75 -10.06 -6.88 4.10
C GLY A 75 -8.78 -6.67 4.93
N ARG A 76 -7.77 -5.95 4.38
CA ARG A 76 -6.59 -5.53 5.12
C ARG A 76 -6.94 -4.47 6.16
N VAL A 77 -6.12 -4.37 7.20
CA VAL A 77 -6.22 -3.28 8.18
C VAL A 77 -5.75 -1.98 7.53
N ILE A 78 -6.54 -0.91 7.72
CA ILE A 78 -6.28 0.47 7.29
C ILE A 78 -6.24 1.38 8.51
#